data_AF-A0A9D9QFE7-F1
#
_entry.id   AF-A0A9D9QFE7-F1
#
_cell.length_a   1.000
_cell.length_b   1.000
_cell.length_c   1.000
_cell.angle_alpha   90.00
_cell.angle_beta   90.00
_cell.angle_gamma   90.00
#
_symmetry.space_group_name_H-M   'P 1'
#
loop_
_entity.id
_entity.type
_entity.pdbx_description
1 polymer ?
#
loop_
_entity_poly.entity_id
_entity_poly.type
_entity_poly.pdbx_seq_one_letter_code
_entity_poly.pdbx_strand_id
1 'polypeptide(L)'
;MTGAIKKAFLLVCLLGAFVCARGQTGGADLSGVLTDRRPSARMRGFIALVEQGYESEAYSQDSYKLSDPAGDAHLIRKLDTIPVKLLSIIGGGLPQAEWEKEKMRSDPFRIGKTVPIDNERLLNKFCELMRSHFPDIVPVMGEEHCWSPEAEAYLKYGYWHRLSRRVTGKQRDFPCPLLNRSKLFVCLACGWTSLFCVTGKEEALKARILEYPDRSVQLHDLFEESYVLNDGDIYLTFLTCENVLASRPHRREREGDAIQQKLSYIRHDSKENGDNYGAWYHFFGIALYGLMRTGGQAVLVADTESAGSFFIEGSDRQEYYINHYGALFGAEFKKMIEEGSWCLPAPEGSRTDYLIPNPARG
;
A
#
# COMPACT_ATOMS: atom_id res chain seq x y z
N MET A 1 5.27 22.68 21.36
CA MET A 1 5.50 21.26 21.71
C MET A 1 6.72 20.75 20.97
N THR A 2 7.62 20.10 21.70
CA THR A 2 9.07 20.05 21.47
C THR A 2 9.51 18.99 20.46
N GLY A 3 10.62 19.26 19.76
CA GLY A 3 11.26 18.36 18.78
C GLY A 3 11.68 16.97 19.29
N ALA A 4 11.41 16.63 20.56
CA ALA A 4 11.55 15.29 21.10
C ALA A 4 10.42 14.34 20.65
N ILE A 5 9.20 14.85 20.43
CA ILE A 5 8.04 14.03 20.00
C ILE A 5 8.17 13.64 18.51
N LYS A 6 8.62 14.55 17.64
CA LYS A 6 8.91 14.25 16.22
C LYS A 6 10.06 13.24 16.05
N LYS A 7 11.06 13.27 16.95
CA LYS A 7 12.16 12.29 16.97
C LYS A 7 11.71 10.91 17.48
N ALA A 8 10.79 10.87 18.46
CA ALA A 8 10.18 9.63 18.95
C ALA A 8 9.27 8.99 17.88
N PHE A 9 8.61 9.77 17.03
CA PHE A 9 7.78 9.26 15.94
C PHE A 9 8.62 8.65 14.79
N LEU A 10 9.75 9.26 14.43
CA LEU A 10 10.71 8.66 13.49
C LEU A 10 11.28 7.33 14.04
N LEU A 11 11.47 7.27 15.36
CA LEU A 11 11.81 6.06 16.10
C LEU A 11 10.67 5.04 16.05
N VAL A 12 9.39 5.44 16.00
CA VAL A 12 8.25 4.52 15.85
C VAL A 12 8.02 4.09 14.39
N CYS A 13 8.29 4.92 13.39
CA CYS A 13 8.23 4.46 11.99
C CYS A 13 9.44 3.58 11.61
N LEU A 14 10.61 3.79 12.23
CA LEU A 14 11.82 2.98 12.01
C LEU A 14 11.99 1.81 13.01
N LEU A 15 11.48 1.90 14.24
CA LEU A 15 11.54 0.83 15.28
C LEU A 15 10.17 0.29 15.73
N GLY A 16 9.06 0.97 15.41
CA GLY A 16 7.70 0.45 15.61
C GLY A 16 7.37 -0.57 14.53
N ALA A 17 7.82 -1.80 14.74
CA ALA A 17 6.93 -2.94 14.89
C ALA A 17 7.79 -4.14 15.31
N PHE A 18 8.26 -4.10 16.55
CA PHE A 18 8.54 -5.34 17.28
C PHE A 18 7.27 -6.21 17.47
N VAL A 19 6.09 -5.70 17.08
CA VAL A 19 4.78 -6.33 17.26
C VAL A 19 4.27 -7.07 16.00
N CYS A 20 4.81 -6.83 14.80
CA CYS A 20 4.38 -7.55 13.58
C CYS A 20 5.14 -8.86 13.30
N ALA A 21 6.06 -9.28 14.19
CA ALA A 21 7.00 -10.37 13.93
C ALA A 21 6.52 -11.78 14.36
N ARG A 22 5.24 -11.99 14.71
CA ARG A 22 4.75 -13.33 15.09
C ARG A 22 3.69 -13.86 14.11
N GLY A 23 4.19 -14.35 12.98
CA GLY A 23 3.43 -15.20 12.04
C GLY A 23 4.26 -16.34 11.45
N GLN A 24 5.59 -16.31 11.56
CA GLN A 24 6.47 -17.40 11.16
C GLN A 24 7.54 -17.63 12.24
N THR A 25 7.21 -18.40 13.28
CA THR A 25 8.22 -18.86 14.25
C THR A 25 8.95 -20.07 13.70
N GLY A 26 9.86 -19.84 12.75
CA GLY A 26 11.06 -20.65 12.64
C GLY A 26 12.14 -19.96 13.48
N GLY A 27 12.50 -20.54 14.62
CA GLY A 27 13.54 -19.99 15.49
C GLY A 27 14.84 -19.80 14.72
N ALA A 28 15.18 -18.56 14.39
CA ALA A 28 16.44 -18.24 13.74
C ALA A 28 17.54 -18.25 14.82
N ASP A 29 18.31 -19.33 14.85
CA ASP A 29 19.60 -19.37 15.50
C ASP A 29 20.54 -18.32 14.86
N LEU A 30 20.75 -17.21 15.56
CA LEU A 30 21.61 -16.11 15.13
C LEU A 30 23.11 -16.42 15.36
N SER A 31 23.45 -17.55 16.00
CA SER A 31 24.85 -17.91 16.29
C SER A 31 25.62 -18.40 15.05
N GLY A 32 24.93 -18.83 13.99
CA GLY A 32 25.56 -19.35 12.77
C GLY A 32 26.04 -18.32 11.74
N VAL A 33 25.49 -17.08 11.74
CA VAL A 33 25.67 -16.13 10.63
C VAL A 33 27.00 -15.38 10.67
N LEU A 34 27.69 -15.37 11.82
CA LEU A 34 29.03 -14.80 11.97
C LEU A 34 30.15 -15.84 11.93
N THR A 35 29.84 -17.11 11.64
CA THR A 35 30.85 -18.15 11.46
C THR A 35 31.34 -18.17 10.02
N ASP A 36 32.54 -17.61 9.81
CA ASP A 36 33.62 -17.82 8.81
C ASP A 36 33.36 -18.62 7.50
N ARG A 37 32.14 -18.68 6.99
CA ARG A 37 31.78 -19.27 5.70
C ARG A 37 31.63 -18.13 4.70
N ARG A 38 32.56 -18.06 3.74
CA ARG A 38 32.46 -17.16 2.59
C ARG A 38 31.03 -17.24 2.00
N PRO A 39 30.36 -16.10 1.75
CA PRO A 39 29.02 -16.11 1.17
C PRO A 39 28.98 -16.92 -0.12
N SER A 40 27.86 -17.60 -0.42
CA SER A 40 27.71 -18.35 -1.67
C SER A 40 27.89 -17.44 -2.90
N ALA A 41 28.20 -18.00 -4.07
CA ALA A 41 28.34 -17.21 -5.31
C ALA A 41 27.07 -16.39 -5.61
N ARG A 42 25.90 -17.00 -5.39
CA ARG A 42 24.58 -16.38 -5.51
C ARG A 42 24.42 -15.18 -4.56
N MET A 43 24.76 -15.36 -3.30
CA MET A 43 24.72 -14.27 -2.30
C MET A 43 25.70 -13.15 -2.63
N ARG A 44 26.92 -13.46 -3.10
CA ARG A 44 27.88 -12.43 -3.55
C ARG A 44 27.33 -11.62 -4.72
N GLY A 45 26.66 -12.27 -5.68
CA GLY A 45 25.96 -11.59 -6.77
C GLY A 45 24.87 -10.64 -6.27
N PHE A 46 24.04 -11.09 -5.33
CA PHE A 46 23.01 -10.25 -4.72
C PHE A 46 23.59 -9.05 -3.97
N ILE A 47 24.63 -9.25 -3.15
CA ILE A 47 25.33 -8.16 -2.46
C ILE A 47 25.85 -7.14 -3.49
N ALA A 48 26.45 -7.60 -4.59
CA ALA A 48 26.92 -6.71 -5.65
C ALA A 48 25.78 -5.89 -6.27
N LEU A 49 24.61 -6.49 -6.51
CA LEU A 49 23.41 -5.77 -6.98
C LEU A 49 22.95 -4.71 -5.99
N VAL A 50 22.91 -5.03 -4.68
CA VAL A 50 22.58 -4.05 -3.64
C VAL A 50 23.59 -2.91 -3.64
N GLU A 51 24.87 -3.19 -3.84
CA GLU A 51 25.90 -2.15 -3.87
C GLU A 51 25.81 -1.26 -5.13
N GLN A 52 25.43 -1.84 -6.27
CA GLN A 52 25.31 -1.15 -7.56
C GLN A 52 23.98 -0.41 -7.75
N GLY A 53 22.91 -0.81 -7.05
CA GLY A 53 21.52 -0.42 -7.33
C GLY A 53 21.19 1.08 -7.25
N TYR A 54 22.15 1.94 -6.94
CA TYR A 54 22.01 3.40 -7.02
C TYR A 54 22.25 3.96 -8.43
N GLU A 55 22.97 3.24 -9.31
CA GLU A 55 23.29 3.74 -10.66
C GLU A 55 22.16 3.56 -11.68
N SER A 56 21.07 2.85 -11.32
CA SER A 56 19.89 2.70 -12.18
C SER A 56 18.61 3.14 -11.46
N GLU A 57 18.26 4.42 -11.57
CA GLU A 57 16.98 4.97 -11.07
C GLU A 57 15.73 4.37 -11.75
N ALA A 58 15.90 3.46 -12.71
CA ALA A 58 14.87 2.98 -13.63
C ALA A 58 14.41 1.53 -13.40
N TYR A 59 14.63 0.93 -12.22
CA TYR A 59 14.09 -0.41 -11.99
C TYR A 59 12.56 -0.40 -11.97
N SER A 60 11.96 -1.25 -12.80
CA SER A 60 10.56 -1.66 -12.76
C SER A 60 10.52 -3.14 -13.08
N GLN A 61 9.77 -3.91 -12.31
CA GLN A 61 9.48 -5.29 -12.64
C GLN A 61 8.74 -5.33 -13.98
N ASP A 62 9.22 -6.16 -14.89
CA ASP A 62 8.78 -6.24 -16.29
C ASP A 62 7.59 -7.18 -16.50
N SER A 63 7.41 -8.15 -15.60
CA SER A 63 6.36 -9.14 -15.66
C SER A 63 5.97 -9.61 -14.26
N TYR A 64 4.86 -10.33 -14.14
CA TYR A 64 4.49 -10.98 -12.89
C TYR A 64 5.56 -11.97 -12.42
N LYS A 65 6.07 -11.75 -11.20
CA LYS A 65 7.06 -12.57 -10.50
C LYS A 65 6.84 -12.40 -9.01
N LEU A 66 6.51 -13.47 -8.29
CA LEU A 66 6.35 -13.44 -6.83
C LEU A 66 7.64 -13.06 -6.11
N SER A 67 8.78 -13.46 -6.67
CA SER A 67 10.10 -13.22 -6.13
C SER A 67 11.05 -12.73 -7.22
N ASP A 68 11.81 -11.69 -6.91
CA ASP A 68 12.66 -11.01 -7.87
C ASP A 68 13.93 -10.46 -7.18
N PRO A 69 15.04 -11.22 -7.19
CA PRO A 69 16.27 -10.82 -6.51
C PRO A 69 16.85 -9.49 -7.00
N ALA A 70 16.68 -9.16 -8.28
CA ALA A 70 17.17 -7.88 -8.81
C ALA A 70 16.32 -6.73 -8.27
N GLY A 71 14.99 -6.82 -8.41
CA GLY A 71 14.07 -5.84 -7.85
C GLY A 71 14.19 -5.67 -6.35
N ASP A 72 14.39 -6.76 -5.60
CA ASP A 72 14.59 -6.70 -4.15
C ASP A 72 15.86 -5.93 -3.76
N ALA A 73 16.95 -6.12 -4.50
CA ALA A 73 18.19 -5.39 -4.27
C ALA A 73 17.99 -3.88 -4.51
N HIS A 74 17.28 -3.52 -5.60
CA HIS A 74 16.92 -2.13 -5.88
C HIS A 74 15.98 -1.54 -4.82
N LEU A 75 14.97 -2.29 -4.39
CA LEU A 75 14.03 -1.88 -3.35
C LEU A 75 14.75 -1.59 -2.03
N ILE A 76 15.63 -2.48 -1.57
CA ILE A 76 16.42 -2.29 -0.35
C ILE A 76 17.23 -0.98 -0.42
N ARG A 77 17.83 -0.67 -1.56
CA ARG A 77 18.59 0.57 -1.74
C ARG A 77 17.71 1.81 -1.83
N LYS A 78 16.56 1.71 -2.50
CA LYS A 78 15.59 2.80 -2.57
C LYS A 78 15.07 3.15 -1.18
N LEU A 79 14.82 2.16 -0.32
CA LEU A 79 14.40 2.32 1.06
C LEU A 79 15.43 3.06 1.92
N ASP A 80 16.73 2.86 1.68
CA ASP A 80 17.79 3.58 2.40
C ASP A 80 17.79 5.10 2.10
N THR A 81 17.09 5.56 1.05
CA THR A 81 16.94 7.01 0.77
C THR A 81 15.89 7.69 1.68
N ILE A 82 14.98 6.92 2.26
CA ILE A 82 13.83 7.43 3.03
C ILE A 82 14.26 8.19 4.29
N PRO A 83 15.18 7.67 5.14
CA PRO A 83 15.55 8.37 6.38
C PRO A 83 16.03 9.80 6.15
N VAL A 84 16.82 10.04 5.10
CA VAL A 84 17.33 11.38 4.76
C VAL A 84 16.21 12.30 4.27
N LYS A 85 15.30 11.79 3.43
CA LYS A 85 14.13 12.56 2.96
C LYS A 85 13.24 12.97 4.12
N LEU A 86 12.94 12.05 5.05
CA LEU A 86 12.15 12.36 6.25
C LEU A 86 12.83 13.43 7.12
N LEU A 87 14.15 13.37 7.31
CA LEU A 87 14.89 14.39 8.04
C LEU A 87 14.82 15.77 7.37
N SER A 88 14.87 15.84 6.03
CA SER A 88 14.73 17.11 5.30
C SER A 88 13.33 17.73 5.43
N ILE A 89 12.28 16.91 5.42
CA ILE A 89 10.89 17.33 5.64
C ILE A 89 10.72 17.90 7.05
N ILE A 90 11.24 17.22 8.06
CA ILE A 90 11.16 17.65 9.46
C ILE A 90 12.00 18.92 9.73
N GLY A 91 13.11 19.09 9.02
CA GLY A 91 13.99 20.25 9.11
C GLY A 91 13.44 21.54 8.50
N GLY A 92 12.20 21.52 7.97
CA GLY A 92 11.57 22.69 7.35
C GLY A 92 11.98 22.93 5.89
N GLY A 93 12.59 21.94 5.22
CA GLY A 93 13.08 22.04 3.84
C GLY A 93 12.01 21.84 2.75
N LEU A 94 10.73 21.73 3.10
CA LEU A 94 9.65 21.80 2.11
C LEU A 94 9.54 23.25 1.62
N PRO A 95 9.37 23.50 0.30
CA PRO A 95 9.06 24.83 -0.16
C PRO A 95 7.74 25.26 0.49
N GLN A 96 7.84 26.18 1.45
CA GLN A 96 6.73 26.81 2.17
C GLN A 96 5.65 27.41 1.24
N ALA A 97 5.97 27.55 -0.05
CA ALA A 97 5.11 27.97 -1.14
C ALA A 97 3.96 27.01 -1.52
N GLU A 98 4.00 25.72 -1.13
CA GLU A 98 2.94 24.76 -1.45
C GLU A 98 1.80 24.79 -0.39
N TRP A 99 2.11 24.90 0.91
CA TRP A 99 1.10 25.07 1.96
C TRP A 99 0.36 26.42 1.92
N GLU A 100 1.03 27.49 1.47
CA GLU A 100 0.43 28.82 1.42
C GLU A 100 -0.56 28.99 0.26
N LYS A 101 -0.46 28.17 -0.79
CA LYS A 101 -1.42 28.18 -1.91
C LYS A 101 -2.73 27.46 -1.58
N GLU A 102 -2.69 26.40 -0.77
CA GLU A 102 -3.89 25.71 -0.29
C GLU A 102 -4.68 26.54 0.72
N LYS A 103 -3.99 27.33 1.57
CA LYS A 103 -4.66 28.23 2.53
C LYS A 103 -5.43 29.39 1.91
N MET A 104 -5.22 29.70 0.63
CA MET A 104 -5.83 30.89 -0.01
C MET A 104 -7.06 30.62 -0.88
N ARG A 105 -7.57 29.39 -0.99
CA ARG A 105 -8.81 29.10 -1.75
C ARG A 105 -9.68 27.99 -1.17
N SER A 106 -10.05 28.11 0.09
CA SER A 106 -11.21 27.36 0.58
C SER A 106 -12.06 28.23 1.50
N ASP A 107 -13.25 28.60 1.03
CA ASP A 107 -14.38 28.76 1.94
C ASP A 107 -14.39 27.57 2.91
N PRO A 108 -14.75 27.75 4.19
CA PRO A 108 -14.78 26.69 5.17
C PRO A 108 -15.82 25.64 4.77
N PHE A 109 -15.41 24.64 4.01
CA PHE A 109 -16.22 23.47 3.73
C PHE A 109 -16.46 22.77 5.07
N ARG A 110 -17.72 22.72 5.50
CA ARG A 110 -18.10 22.01 6.73
C ARG A 110 -18.07 20.53 6.42
N ILE A 111 -17.02 19.86 6.90
CA ILE A 111 -16.86 18.39 6.87
C ILE A 111 -18.19 17.73 7.24
N GLY A 112 -18.74 16.91 6.34
CA GLY A 112 -19.85 16.02 6.65
C GLY A 112 -19.38 14.96 7.64
N LYS A 113 -20.07 14.82 8.78
CA LYS A 113 -19.74 13.82 9.81
C LYS A 113 -20.12 12.37 9.41
N THR A 114 -20.41 12.10 8.14
CA THR A 114 -20.97 10.84 7.69
C THR A 114 -19.93 9.99 6.98
N VAL A 115 -19.85 8.74 7.46
CA VAL A 115 -19.31 7.54 6.80
C VAL A 115 -19.65 7.55 5.29
N PRO A 116 -18.69 7.61 4.35
CA PRO A 116 -18.97 7.49 2.91
C PRO A 116 -19.26 6.07 2.43
N ILE A 117 -18.73 5.06 3.11
CA ILE A 117 -18.78 3.66 2.67
C ILE A 117 -19.30 2.79 3.82
N ASP A 118 -20.36 2.03 3.55
CA ASP A 118 -20.83 0.96 4.42
C ASP A 118 -20.13 -0.37 4.04
N ASN A 119 -19.21 -0.83 4.89
CA ASN A 119 -18.39 -2.03 4.61
C ASN A 119 -19.23 -3.30 4.46
N GLU A 120 -20.27 -3.49 5.26
CA GLU A 120 -21.12 -4.68 5.20
C GLU A 120 -21.84 -4.73 3.85
N ARG A 121 -22.35 -3.59 3.39
CA ARG A 121 -23.00 -3.50 2.08
C ARG A 121 -22.02 -3.66 0.92
N LEU A 122 -20.79 -3.15 1.07
CA LEU A 122 -19.73 -3.35 0.08
C LEU A 122 -19.35 -4.84 -0.02
N LEU A 123 -19.25 -5.51 1.13
CA LEU A 123 -19.03 -6.94 1.23
C LEU A 123 -20.13 -7.72 0.51
N ASN A 124 -21.39 -7.39 0.80
CA ASN A 124 -22.55 -7.97 0.12
C ASN A 124 -22.50 -7.74 -1.39
N LYS A 125 -22.07 -6.55 -1.83
CA LYS A 125 -21.93 -6.23 -3.26
C LYS A 125 -20.87 -7.11 -3.93
N PHE A 126 -19.71 -7.31 -3.29
CA PHE A 126 -18.67 -8.17 -3.85
C PHE A 126 -19.12 -9.64 -3.88
N CYS A 127 -19.81 -10.12 -2.86
CA CYS A 127 -20.42 -11.45 -2.87
C CYS A 127 -21.45 -11.61 -4.00
N GLU A 128 -22.31 -10.61 -4.19
CA GLU A 128 -23.28 -10.58 -5.29
C GLU A 128 -22.56 -10.70 -6.65
N LEU A 129 -21.50 -9.93 -6.87
CA LEU A 129 -20.72 -9.98 -8.10
C LEU A 129 -20.10 -11.37 -8.33
N MET A 130 -19.33 -11.88 -7.36
CA MET A 130 -18.68 -13.19 -7.49
C MET A 130 -19.68 -14.31 -7.73
N ARG A 131 -20.81 -14.31 -7.02
CA ARG A 131 -21.81 -15.38 -7.11
C ARG A 131 -22.70 -15.29 -8.34
N SER A 132 -23.20 -14.08 -8.65
CA SER A 132 -24.26 -13.90 -9.64
C SER A 132 -23.72 -13.57 -11.03
N HIS A 133 -22.62 -12.81 -11.12
CA HIS A 133 -22.05 -12.40 -12.41
C HIS A 133 -20.98 -13.38 -12.90
N PHE A 134 -20.23 -14.00 -11.98
CA PHE A 134 -19.10 -14.87 -12.32
C PHE A 134 -19.16 -16.24 -11.62
N PRO A 135 -20.26 -17.01 -11.75
CA PRO A 135 -20.44 -18.27 -11.03
C PRO A 135 -19.37 -19.33 -11.35
N ASP A 136 -18.69 -19.20 -12.49
CA ASP A 136 -17.66 -20.13 -12.94
C ASP A 136 -16.25 -19.79 -12.40
N ILE A 137 -16.06 -18.61 -11.79
CA ILE A 137 -14.78 -18.20 -11.21
C ILE A 137 -14.81 -18.46 -9.70
N VAL A 138 -13.99 -19.38 -9.23
CA VAL A 138 -13.86 -19.71 -7.81
C VAL A 138 -12.78 -18.83 -7.17
N PRO A 139 -13.11 -17.95 -6.21
CA PRO A 139 -12.14 -17.07 -5.59
C PRO A 139 -11.13 -17.86 -4.76
N VAL A 140 -9.85 -17.50 -4.89
CA VAL A 140 -8.74 -18.03 -4.11
C VAL A 140 -7.89 -16.89 -3.56
N MET A 141 -7.32 -17.03 -2.37
CA MET A 141 -6.58 -15.93 -1.73
C MET A 141 -5.34 -15.48 -2.52
N GLY A 142 -4.73 -16.36 -3.33
CA GLY A 142 -3.51 -16.06 -4.07
C GLY A 142 -2.24 -16.03 -3.20
N GLU A 143 -1.08 -16.03 -3.86
CA GLU A 143 0.23 -15.98 -3.19
C GLU A 143 0.79 -14.56 -3.13
N GLU A 144 1.31 -14.16 -1.97
CA GLU A 144 1.90 -12.83 -1.75
C GLU A 144 3.27 -12.71 -2.43
N HIS A 145 3.53 -11.55 -3.06
CA HIS A 145 4.89 -11.16 -3.43
C HIS A 145 5.81 -11.17 -2.21
N CYS A 146 6.92 -11.89 -2.32
CA CYS A 146 7.84 -12.14 -1.22
C CYS A 146 9.25 -11.64 -1.54
N TRP A 147 10.05 -11.52 -0.49
CA TRP A 147 11.49 -11.36 -0.66
C TRP A 147 12.08 -12.62 -1.26
N SER A 148 13.01 -12.48 -2.18
CA SER A 148 13.85 -13.58 -2.63
C SER A 148 14.65 -14.20 -1.48
N PRO A 149 14.99 -15.50 -1.57
CA PRO A 149 15.80 -16.16 -0.55
C PRO A 149 17.11 -15.41 -0.25
N GLU A 150 17.72 -14.79 -1.25
CA GLU A 150 18.90 -13.94 -1.09
C GLU A 150 18.59 -12.66 -0.33
N ALA A 151 17.49 -11.97 -0.66
CA ALA A 151 17.06 -10.80 0.07
C ALA A 151 16.76 -11.14 1.54
N GLU A 152 16.00 -12.21 1.81
CA GLU A 152 15.70 -12.64 3.19
C GLU A 152 16.96 -12.94 4.01
N ALA A 153 17.90 -13.68 3.42
CA ALA A 153 19.18 -13.96 4.06
C ALA A 153 20.00 -12.69 4.27
N TYR A 154 20.01 -11.78 3.29
CA TYR A 154 20.69 -10.50 3.38
C TYR A 154 20.06 -9.59 4.45
N LEU A 155 18.73 -9.55 4.60
CA LEU A 155 18.04 -8.70 5.57
C LEU A 155 18.45 -8.96 7.03
N LYS A 156 18.91 -10.18 7.34
CA LYS A 156 19.39 -10.56 8.69
C LYS A 156 20.64 -9.80 9.14
N TYR A 157 21.54 -9.46 8.22
CA TYR A 157 22.81 -8.79 8.54
C TYR A 157 23.07 -7.50 7.72
N GLY A 158 22.30 -7.31 6.65
CA GLY A 158 22.50 -6.30 5.61
C GLY A 158 22.42 -4.89 6.14
N TYR A 159 21.66 -4.64 7.21
CA TYR A 159 21.65 -3.33 7.88
C TYR A 159 23.05 -2.95 8.37
N TRP A 160 23.73 -3.84 9.11
CA TRP A 160 25.08 -3.61 9.62
C TRP A 160 26.11 -3.49 8.51
N HIS A 161 25.97 -4.31 7.46
CA HIS A 161 26.78 -4.19 6.26
C HIS A 161 26.68 -2.78 5.65
N ARG A 162 25.47 -2.30 5.37
CA ARG A 162 25.23 -0.97 4.78
C ARG A 162 25.62 0.17 5.73
N LEU A 163 25.41 0.01 7.04
CA LEU A 163 25.85 0.99 8.05
C LEU A 163 27.38 1.14 8.06
N SER A 164 28.12 0.04 8.01
CA SER A 164 29.59 0.07 7.92
C SER A 164 30.07 0.80 6.66
N ARG A 165 29.39 0.61 5.52
CA ARG A 165 29.67 1.33 4.26
C ARG A 165 29.37 2.82 4.38
N ARG A 166 28.30 3.20 5.10
CA ARG A 166 27.98 4.60 5.39
C ARG A 166 29.06 5.27 6.24
N VAL A 167 29.51 4.61 7.30
CA VAL A 167 30.56 5.12 8.21
C VAL A 167 31.92 5.23 7.50
N THR A 168 32.23 4.31 6.58
CA THR A 168 33.49 4.32 5.80
C THR A 168 33.43 5.22 4.56
N GLY A 169 32.32 5.92 4.31
CA GLY A 169 32.14 6.81 3.16
C GLY A 169 31.89 6.10 1.83
N LYS A 170 31.76 4.76 1.81
CA LYS A 170 31.45 3.95 0.61
C LYS A 170 29.97 3.98 0.22
N GLN A 171 29.12 4.60 1.05
CA GLN A 171 27.70 4.80 0.80
C GLN A 171 27.26 6.15 1.37
N ARG A 172 26.40 6.88 0.63
CA ARG A 172 25.85 8.17 1.07
C ARG A 172 24.62 8.04 1.96
N ASP A 173 23.73 7.10 1.65
CA ASP A 173 22.43 7.03 2.31
C ASP A 173 22.50 6.29 3.66
N PHE A 174 21.61 6.67 4.59
CA PHE A 174 21.51 6.01 5.88
C PHE A 174 20.64 4.76 5.78
N PRO A 175 21.10 3.58 6.22
CA PRO A 175 20.36 2.35 5.98
C PRO A 175 19.03 2.31 6.73
N CYS A 176 17.98 1.84 6.07
CA CYS A 176 16.69 1.57 6.68
C CYS A 176 16.72 0.20 7.40
N PRO A 177 16.20 0.08 8.64
CA PRO A 177 16.09 -1.20 9.34
C PRO A 177 14.92 -2.03 8.77
N LEU A 178 15.26 -3.02 7.95
CA LEU A 178 14.28 -3.83 7.20
C LEU A 178 14.05 -5.24 7.77
N LEU A 179 14.68 -5.57 8.90
CA LEU A 179 14.56 -6.88 9.52
C LEU A 179 13.08 -7.18 9.87
N ASN A 180 12.60 -8.38 9.52
CA ASN A 180 11.22 -8.84 9.75
C ASN A 180 10.12 -8.00 9.09
N ARG A 181 10.43 -7.24 8.04
CA ARG A 181 9.43 -6.50 7.25
C ARG A 181 9.10 -7.29 5.99
N SER A 182 7.81 -7.51 5.71
CA SER A 182 7.40 -8.11 4.43
C SER A 182 7.60 -7.14 3.27
N LYS A 183 7.88 -7.67 2.07
CA LYS A 183 8.01 -6.90 0.83
C LYS A 183 6.76 -6.06 0.55
N LEU A 184 5.57 -6.67 0.65
CA LEU A 184 4.30 -5.99 0.43
C LEU A 184 4.15 -4.75 1.33
N PHE A 185 4.36 -4.91 2.64
CA PHE A 185 4.27 -3.80 3.60
C PHE A 185 5.14 -2.60 3.21
N VAL A 186 6.42 -2.85 2.88
CA VAL A 186 7.33 -1.74 2.54
C VAL A 186 6.97 -1.10 1.19
N CYS A 187 6.46 -1.88 0.24
CA CYS A 187 6.01 -1.36 -1.05
C CYS A 187 4.75 -0.50 -0.89
N LEU A 188 3.73 -0.97 -0.15
CA LEU A 188 2.51 -0.22 0.12
C LEU A 188 2.81 1.08 0.86
N ALA A 189 3.60 1.01 1.94
CA ALA A 189 3.98 2.19 2.72
C ALA A 189 4.75 3.26 1.92
N CYS A 190 5.35 2.88 0.78
CA CYS A 190 6.08 3.80 -0.09
C CYS A 190 5.36 4.10 -1.42
N GLY A 191 4.20 3.50 -1.69
CA GLY A 191 3.51 3.58 -2.98
C GLY A 191 4.34 3.03 -4.15
N TRP A 192 5.10 1.94 -3.93
CA TRP A 192 6.01 1.34 -4.92
C TRP A 192 5.62 -0.07 -5.38
N THR A 193 4.45 -0.55 -5.01
CA THR A 193 3.86 -1.81 -5.49
C THR A 193 3.86 -1.91 -7.02
N SER A 194 3.47 -0.84 -7.72
CA SER A 194 3.47 -0.78 -9.20
C SER A 194 4.85 -0.91 -9.84
N LEU A 195 5.93 -0.87 -9.06
CA LEU A 195 7.31 -1.08 -9.54
C LEU A 195 7.90 -2.44 -9.13
N PHE A 196 7.48 -2.99 -7.99
CA PHE A 196 8.15 -4.16 -7.36
C PHE A 196 7.20 -5.35 -7.07
N CYS A 197 5.90 -5.17 -7.28
CA CYS A 197 4.84 -6.14 -7.05
C CYS A 197 3.85 -6.10 -8.23
N VAL A 198 4.36 -6.22 -9.45
CA VAL A 198 3.57 -6.11 -10.70
C VAL A 198 2.78 -7.39 -10.93
N THR A 199 1.49 -7.27 -11.27
CA THR A 199 0.60 -8.40 -11.59
C THR A 199 0.59 -8.74 -13.09
N GLY A 200 1.02 -7.79 -13.94
CA GLY A 200 0.99 -7.93 -15.39
C GLY A 200 -0.39 -7.70 -16.00
N LYS A 201 -1.38 -7.30 -15.20
CA LYS A 201 -2.76 -7.02 -15.61
C LYS A 201 -3.09 -5.52 -15.58
N GLU A 202 -2.17 -4.68 -15.13
CA GLU A 202 -2.40 -3.26 -14.89
C GLU A 202 -2.84 -2.54 -16.17
N GLU A 203 -2.15 -2.74 -17.30
CA GLU A 203 -2.52 -2.07 -18.56
C GLU A 203 -3.87 -2.54 -19.11
N ALA A 204 -4.23 -3.82 -18.90
CA ALA A 204 -5.53 -4.35 -19.28
C ALA A 204 -6.65 -3.74 -18.42
N LEU A 205 -6.44 -3.63 -17.10
CA LEU A 205 -7.38 -2.98 -16.20
C LEU A 205 -7.55 -1.50 -16.55
N LYS A 206 -6.45 -0.78 -16.83
CA LYS A 206 -6.52 0.61 -17.29
C LYS A 206 -7.37 0.76 -18.54
N ALA A 207 -7.16 -0.11 -19.54
CA ALA A 207 -7.94 -0.07 -20.77
C ALA A 207 -9.44 -0.23 -20.50
N ARG A 208 -9.83 -1.21 -19.67
CA ARG A 208 -11.22 -1.42 -19.26
C ARG A 208 -11.83 -0.19 -18.59
N ILE A 209 -11.13 0.37 -17.60
CA ILE A 209 -11.63 1.53 -16.86
C ILE A 209 -11.82 2.75 -17.74
N LEU A 210 -10.98 2.94 -18.76
CA LEU A 210 -11.11 4.07 -19.70
C LEU A 210 -12.35 3.98 -20.60
N GLU A 211 -12.97 2.79 -20.74
CA GLU A 211 -14.22 2.60 -21.49
C GLU A 211 -15.45 3.14 -20.73
N TYR A 212 -15.35 3.27 -19.41
CA TYR A 212 -16.46 3.76 -18.59
C TYR A 212 -16.73 5.26 -18.84
N PRO A 213 -17.99 5.72 -18.68
CA PRO A 213 -18.29 7.15 -18.61
C PRO A 213 -17.53 7.84 -17.47
N ASP A 214 -17.23 9.12 -17.66
CA ASP A 214 -16.59 9.92 -16.61
C ASP A 214 -17.46 9.92 -15.33
N ARG A 215 -16.79 9.85 -14.17
CA ARG A 215 -17.39 9.83 -12.84
C ARG A 215 -18.36 8.68 -12.55
N SER A 216 -18.32 7.60 -13.35
CA SER A 216 -19.23 6.46 -13.17
C SER A 216 -18.63 5.29 -12.40
N VAL A 217 -17.30 5.13 -12.40
CA VAL A 217 -16.63 3.96 -11.83
C VAL A 217 -16.71 3.99 -10.31
N GLN A 218 -17.22 2.93 -9.71
CA GLN A 218 -17.29 2.71 -8.27
C GLN A 218 -16.31 1.59 -7.84
N LEU A 219 -16.08 1.46 -6.53
CA LEU A 219 -15.14 0.48 -5.97
C LEU A 219 -15.40 -0.95 -6.50
N HIS A 220 -16.67 -1.33 -6.62
CA HIS A 220 -17.06 -2.66 -7.08
C HIS A 220 -16.81 -2.88 -8.57
N ASP A 221 -16.91 -1.85 -9.42
CA ASP A 221 -16.59 -1.95 -10.85
C ASP A 221 -15.10 -2.23 -11.05
N LEU A 222 -14.24 -1.52 -10.31
CA LEU A 222 -12.79 -1.73 -10.38
C LEU A 222 -12.40 -3.13 -9.88
N PHE A 223 -13.04 -3.60 -8.80
CA PHE A 223 -12.88 -4.96 -8.31
C PHE A 223 -13.35 -5.99 -9.35
N GLU A 224 -14.53 -5.82 -9.94
CA GLU A 224 -15.10 -6.71 -10.96
C GLU A 224 -14.15 -6.90 -12.14
N GLU A 225 -13.72 -5.80 -12.76
CA GLU A 225 -12.80 -5.85 -13.89
C GLU A 225 -11.48 -6.53 -13.53
N SER A 226 -10.93 -6.23 -12.35
CA SER A 226 -9.69 -6.84 -11.87
C SER A 226 -9.85 -8.32 -11.52
N TYR A 227 -11.00 -8.70 -10.94
CA TYR A 227 -11.34 -10.07 -10.54
C TYR A 227 -11.38 -11.00 -11.74
N VAL A 228 -12.03 -10.54 -12.82
CA VAL A 228 -12.08 -11.27 -14.10
C VAL A 228 -10.69 -11.38 -14.73
N LEU A 229 -9.90 -10.30 -14.72
CA LEU A 229 -8.54 -10.30 -15.30
C LEU A 229 -7.57 -11.25 -14.58
N ASN A 230 -7.80 -11.47 -13.28
CA ASN A 230 -6.96 -12.31 -12.41
C ASN A 230 -7.58 -13.68 -12.10
N ASP A 231 -8.66 -14.07 -12.79
CA ASP A 231 -9.28 -15.40 -12.69
C ASP A 231 -9.58 -15.83 -11.24
N GLY A 232 -10.07 -14.88 -10.44
CA GLY A 232 -10.45 -15.15 -9.05
C GLY A 232 -9.31 -15.13 -8.02
N ASP A 233 -8.06 -14.85 -8.42
CA ASP A 233 -6.97 -14.61 -7.46
C ASP A 233 -7.20 -13.27 -6.73
N ILE A 234 -7.64 -13.34 -5.48
CA ILE A 234 -8.05 -12.18 -4.68
C ILE A 234 -6.87 -11.27 -4.34
N TYR A 235 -5.69 -11.83 -4.04
CA TYR A 235 -4.48 -11.05 -3.79
C TYR A 235 -4.10 -10.23 -5.02
N LEU A 236 -4.02 -10.87 -6.19
CA LEU A 236 -3.69 -10.19 -7.44
C LEU A 236 -4.79 -9.23 -7.89
N THR A 237 -6.05 -9.55 -7.61
CA THR A 237 -7.20 -8.67 -7.88
C THR A 237 -7.02 -7.33 -7.17
N PHE A 238 -6.82 -7.35 -5.86
CA PHE A 238 -6.65 -6.12 -5.08
C PHE A 238 -5.34 -5.40 -5.42
N LEU A 239 -4.26 -6.14 -5.62
CA LEU A 239 -2.96 -5.57 -5.99
C LEU A 239 -2.99 -4.92 -7.39
N THR A 240 -3.73 -5.46 -8.35
CA THR A 240 -3.87 -4.83 -9.67
C THR A 240 -4.65 -3.51 -9.56
N CYS A 241 -5.73 -3.49 -8.78
CA CYS A 241 -6.47 -2.26 -8.48
C CYS A 241 -5.54 -1.21 -7.86
N GLU A 242 -4.81 -1.60 -6.80
CA GLU A 242 -3.87 -0.72 -6.12
C GLU A 242 -2.76 -0.23 -7.06
N ASN A 243 -2.15 -1.09 -7.86
CA ASN A 243 -1.07 -0.70 -8.78
C ASN A 243 -1.54 0.33 -9.83
N VAL A 244 -2.74 0.17 -10.37
CA VAL A 244 -3.34 1.13 -11.31
C VAL A 244 -3.60 2.46 -10.62
N LEU A 245 -4.17 2.41 -9.42
CA LEU A 245 -4.52 3.56 -8.59
C LEU A 245 -3.35 4.16 -7.82
N ALA A 246 -2.18 3.54 -7.72
CA ALA A 246 -1.02 4.08 -7.04
C ALA A 246 0.05 4.51 -8.05
N SER A 247 -0.23 4.40 -9.35
CA SER A 247 0.78 4.71 -10.36
C SER A 247 1.15 6.21 -10.33
N ARG A 248 2.42 6.46 -9.97
CA ARG A 248 3.06 7.80 -9.92
C ARG A 248 2.41 8.79 -8.92
N PRO A 249 2.48 8.52 -7.58
CA PRO A 249 1.82 9.26 -6.49
C PRO A 249 2.08 10.77 -6.47
N HIS A 250 3.19 11.24 -7.05
CA HIS A 250 3.67 12.61 -6.88
C HIS A 250 3.64 13.46 -8.16
N ARG A 251 2.82 13.10 -9.17
CA ARG A 251 2.66 13.93 -10.38
C ARG A 251 1.85 15.19 -10.06
N ARG A 252 2.35 16.36 -10.52
CA ARG A 252 1.71 17.67 -10.27
C ARG A 252 0.39 17.88 -11.03
N GLU A 253 0.17 17.20 -12.14
CA GLU A 253 -1.02 17.35 -13.00
C GLU A 253 -1.95 16.14 -12.91
N ARG A 254 -2.16 15.61 -11.69
CA ARG A 254 -2.96 14.41 -11.46
C ARG A 254 -4.44 14.59 -11.80
N GLU A 255 -5.00 15.77 -11.55
CA GLU A 255 -6.39 16.09 -11.90
C GLU A 255 -6.73 15.88 -13.39
N GLY A 256 -5.71 15.91 -14.26
CA GLY A 256 -5.84 15.63 -15.69
C GLY A 256 -5.65 14.16 -16.08
N ASP A 257 -5.41 13.26 -15.11
CA ASP A 257 -5.26 11.84 -15.38
C ASP A 257 -6.59 11.23 -15.84
N ALA A 258 -6.55 10.57 -17.00
CA ALA A 258 -7.75 10.03 -17.62
C ALA A 258 -8.47 8.99 -16.74
N ILE A 259 -7.73 8.21 -15.93
CA ILE A 259 -8.33 7.24 -15.00
C ILE A 259 -9.05 7.98 -13.88
N GLN A 260 -8.44 9.03 -13.32
CA GLN A 260 -9.04 9.81 -12.23
C GLN A 260 -10.38 10.43 -12.65
N GLN A 261 -10.52 10.82 -13.91
CA GLN A 261 -11.77 11.35 -14.45
C GLN A 261 -12.90 10.30 -14.50
N LYS A 262 -12.55 9.00 -14.56
CA LYS A 262 -13.52 7.89 -14.52
C LYS A 262 -14.06 7.62 -13.12
N LEU A 263 -13.24 7.82 -12.09
CA LEU A 263 -13.58 7.47 -10.72
C LEU A 263 -14.68 8.37 -10.15
N SER A 264 -15.71 7.72 -9.59
CA SER A 264 -16.70 8.37 -8.73
C SER A 264 -16.05 8.94 -7.48
N TYR A 265 -16.67 9.97 -6.93
CA TYR A 265 -16.19 10.63 -5.72
C TYR A 265 -16.65 9.86 -4.48
N ILE A 266 -15.69 9.33 -3.71
CA ILE A 266 -15.96 8.46 -2.54
C ILE A 266 -15.65 9.15 -1.19
N ARG A 267 -15.37 10.45 -1.19
CA ARG A 267 -15.10 11.25 0.01
C ARG A 267 -16.32 12.11 0.38
N HIS A 268 -16.43 12.50 1.65
CA HIS A 268 -17.46 13.41 2.18
C HIS A 268 -16.90 14.68 2.85
N ASP A 269 -15.58 14.88 2.87
CA ASP A 269 -14.92 15.94 3.65
C ASP A 269 -14.32 17.08 2.82
N SER A 270 -14.20 16.90 1.52
CA SER A 270 -13.64 17.89 0.60
C SER A 270 -14.58 18.13 -0.57
N LYS A 271 -14.31 19.19 -1.34
CA LYS A 271 -14.95 19.40 -2.65
C LYS A 271 -14.46 18.29 -3.60
N GLU A 272 -15.27 17.94 -4.59
CA GLU A 272 -14.97 16.96 -5.67
C GLU A 272 -13.78 17.35 -6.58
N ASN A 273 -13.05 18.39 -6.19
CA ASN A 273 -11.86 18.91 -6.84
C ASN A 273 -10.59 18.64 -5.99
N GLY A 274 -10.69 17.90 -4.87
CA GLY A 274 -9.56 17.44 -4.07
C GLY A 274 -9.02 16.08 -4.53
N ASP A 275 -8.08 15.49 -3.77
CA ASP A 275 -7.48 14.20 -4.09
C ASP A 275 -8.48 13.04 -3.89
N ASN A 276 -9.32 12.81 -4.90
CA ASN A 276 -10.16 11.63 -5.02
C ASN A 276 -9.29 10.38 -5.20
N TYR A 277 -8.12 10.52 -5.81
CA TYR A 277 -7.25 9.40 -6.17
C TYR A 277 -6.59 8.78 -4.94
N GLY A 278 -6.14 9.63 -4.00
CA GLY A 278 -5.70 9.28 -2.64
C GLY A 278 -6.61 8.25 -1.98
N ALA A 279 -7.87 8.63 -1.83
CA ALA A 279 -8.89 7.79 -1.21
C ALA A 279 -8.98 6.37 -1.79
N TRP A 280 -8.86 6.24 -3.11
CA TRP A 280 -9.02 4.95 -3.78
C TRP A 280 -7.82 4.02 -3.54
N TYR A 281 -6.59 4.49 -3.76
CA TYR A 281 -5.42 3.61 -3.57
C TYR A 281 -5.18 3.30 -2.10
N HIS A 282 -5.48 4.25 -1.19
CA HIS A 282 -5.42 4.00 0.25
C HIS A 282 -6.39 2.88 0.64
N PHE A 283 -7.64 2.94 0.15
CA PHE A 283 -8.63 1.87 0.38
C PHE A 283 -8.14 0.51 -0.11
N PHE A 284 -7.75 0.38 -1.39
CA PHE A 284 -7.32 -0.89 -1.95
C PHE A 284 -6.02 -1.39 -1.35
N GLY A 285 -5.06 -0.50 -1.06
CA GLY A 285 -3.78 -0.85 -0.46
C GLY A 285 -3.90 -1.38 0.97
N ILE A 286 -4.66 -0.69 1.83
CA ILE A 286 -4.85 -1.17 3.19
C ILE A 286 -5.78 -2.39 3.26
N ALA A 287 -6.77 -2.49 2.35
CA ALA A 287 -7.60 -3.69 2.24
C ALA A 287 -6.75 -4.89 1.81
N LEU A 288 -5.85 -4.72 0.83
CA LEU A 288 -4.87 -5.73 0.44
C LEU A 288 -3.99 -6.15 1.62
N TYR A 289 -3.52 -5.19 2.42
CA TYR A 289 -2.77 -5.52 3.63
C TYR A 289 -3.61 -6.30 4.65
N GLY A 290 -4.88 -5.93 4.83
CA GLY A 290 -5.86 -6.63 5.65
C GLY A 290 -6.13 -8.07 5.20
N LEU A 291 -6.14 -8.31 3.88
CA LEU A 291 -6.26 -9.66 3.30
C LEU A 291 -5.07 -10.54 3.70
N MET A 292 -3.85 -9.98 3.62
CA MET A 292 -2.63 -10.76 3.84
C MET A 292 -2.22 -10.88 5.31
N ARG A 293 -2.84 -10.12 6.21
CA ARG A 293 -2.48 -10.09 7.64
C ARG A 293 -3.70 -10.40 8.51
N THR A 294 -3.55 -10.25 9.84
CA THR A 294 -4.69 -10.29 10.75
C THR A 294 -5.33 -8.91 10.85
N GLY A 295 -6.63 -8.83 11.10
CA GLY A 295 -7.34 -7.54 11.20
C GLY A 295 -6.71 -6.57 12.20
N GLY A 296 -6.24 -7.06 13.35
CA GLY A 296 -5.54 -6.22 14.34
C GLY A 296 -4.20 -5.65 13.84
N GLN A 297 -3.47 -6.38 13.00
CA GLN A 297 -2.24 -5.86 12.39
C GLN A 297 -2.53 -4.78 11.35
N ALA A 298 -3.59 -4.95 10.55
CA ALA A 298 -3.98 -3.97 9.54
C ALA A 298 -4.49 -2.67 10.16
N VAL A 299 -5.34 -2.76 11.19
CA VAL A 299 -5.82 -1.59 11.93
C VAL A 299 -4.67 -0.82 12.59
N LEU A 300 -3.70 -1.52 13.21
CA LEU A 300 -2.53 -0.87 13.79
C LEU A 300 -1.69 -0.10 12.77
N VAL A 301 -1.55 -0.65 11.55
CA VAL A 301 -0.84 0.03 10.45
C VAL A 301 -1.63 1.26 9.99
N ALA A 302 -2.95 1.14 9.79
CA ALA A 302 -3.82 2.25 9.43
C ALA A 302 -3.76 3.40 10.46
N ASP A 303 -3.77 3.06 11.76
CA ASP A 303 -3.63 4.03 12.85
C ASP A 303 -2.26 4.71 12.84
N THR A 304 -1.20 3.96 12.52
CA THR A 304 0.18 4.48 12.45
C THR A 304 0.38 5.42 11.26
N GLU A 305 -0.15 5.05 10.10
CA GLU A 305 -0.13 5.87 8.88
C GLU A 305 -0.85 7.20 9.11
N SER A 306 -2.05 7.14 9.67
CA SER A 306 -2.86 8.31 9.97
C SER A 306 -2.24 9.22 11.03
N ALA A 307 -1.54 8.65 12.02
CA ALA A 307 -0.75 9.44 12.96
C ALA A 307 0.41 10.16 12.24
N GLY A 308 1.02 9.53 11.23
CA GLY A 308 2.06 10.12 10.40
C GLY A 308 1.57 11.30 9.57
N SER A 309 0.47 11.12 8.85
CA SER A 309 -0.18 12.18 8.06
C SER A 309 -0.61 13.34 8.96
N PHE A 310 -1.12 13.07 10.17
CA PHE A 310 -1.42 14.11 11.16
C PHE A 310 -0.20 14.99 11.52
N PHE A 311 1.00 14.40 11.61
CA PHE A 311 2.21 15.15 11.96
C PHE A 311 2.84 15.90 10.79
N ILE A 312 2.59 15.48 9.54
CA ILE A 312 3.20 16.03 8.32
C ILE A 312 2.25 17.02 7.64
N GLU A 313 0.97 16.69 7.52
CA GLU A 313 -0.01 17.38 6.66
C GLU A 313 -1.15 18.04 7.45
N GLY A 314 -1.33 17.65 8.73
CA GLY A 314 -2.39 18.15 9.61
C GLY A 314 -3.57 17.18 9.69
N SER A 315 -4.70 17.60 10.29
CA SER A 315 -5.82 16.70 10.52
C SER A 315 -6.65 16.43 9.26
N ASP A 316 -6.25 15.50 8.41
CA ASP A 316 -7.15 14.85 7.45
C ASP A 316 -7.88 13.69 8.16
N ARG A 317 -9.17 13.91 8.49
CA ARG A 317 -9.99 12.93 9.21
C ARG A 317 -10.54 11.83 8.31
N GLN A 318 -10.57 12.00 6.99
CA GLN A 318 -11.08 10.94 6.09
C GLN A 318 -10.00 10.04 5.53
N GLU A 319 -8.74 10.46 5.43
CA GLU A 319 -7.65 9.52 5.16
C GLU A 319 -7.62 8.43 6.24
N TYR A 320 -7.69 8.82 7.53
CA TYR A 320 -7.85 7.88 8.65
C TYR A 320 -9.07 6.98 8.48
N TYR A 321 -10.19 7.58 8.08
CA TYR A 321 -11.44 6.85 7.92
C TYR A 321 -11.32 5.79 6.81
N ILE A 322 -10.85 6.17 5.63
CA ILE A 322 -10.70 5.27 4.48
C ILE A 322 -9.69 4.16 4.80
N ASN A 323 -8.58 4.50 5.45
CA ASN A 323 -7.60 3.52 5.88
C ASN A 323 -8.19 2.52 6.89
N HIS A 324 -8.92 3.01 7.89
CA HIS A 324 -9.56 2.17 8.89
C HIS A 324 -10.62 1.24 8.27
N TYR A 325 -11.46 1.77 7.39
CA TYR A 325 -12.52 1.00 6.75
C TYR A 325 -11.99 -0.01 5.75
N GLY A 326 -10.97 0.35 4.96
CA GLY A 326 -10.28 -0.60 4.10
C GLY A 326 -9.65 -1.74 4.91
N ALA A 327 -9.06 -1.46 6.08
CA ALA A 327 -8.46 -2.47 6.94
C ALA A 327 -9.50 -3.47 7.49
N LEU A 328 -10.64 -2.96 7.98
CA LEU A 328 -11.76 -3.79 8.43
C LEU A 328 -12.34 -4.61 7.28
N PHE A 329 -12.59 -3.97 6.14
CA PHE A 329 -13.11 -4.61 4.95
C PHE A 329 -12.19 -5.74 4.48
N GLY A 330 -10.88 -5.51 4.36
CA GLY A 330 -9.91 -6.53 3.96
C GLY A 330 -9.90 -7.73 4.91
N ALA A 331 -10.01 -7.51 6.22
CA ALA A 331 -10.07 -8.59 7.21
C ALA A 331 -11.38 -9.41 7.13
N GLU A 332 -12.51 -8.74 6.94
CA GLU A 332 -13.81 -9.39 6.76
C GLU A 332 -13.89 -10.15 5.43
N PHE A 333 -13.37 -9.55 4.36
CA PHE A 333 -13.29 -10.18 3.04
C PHE A 333 -12.42 -11.43 3.08
N LYS A 334 -11.25 -11.36 3.73
CA LYS A 334 -10.40 -12.53 3.97
C LYS A 334 -11.16 -13.67 4.63
N LYS A 335 -11.80 -13.38 5.77
CA LYS A 335 -12.57 -14.36 6.52
C LYS A 335 -13.65 -14.99 5.66
N MET A 336 -14.35 -14.18 4.87
CA MET A 336 -15.41 -14.64 3.97
C MET A 336 -14.88 -15.59 2.88
N ILE A 337 -13.72 -15.30 2.29
CA ILE A 337 -13.06 -16.19 1.33
C ILE A 337 -12.59 -17.49 1.99
N GLU A 338 -11.91 -17.40 3.15
CA GLU A 338 -11.39 -18.57 3.88
C GLU A 338 -12.50 -19.51 4.39
N GLU A 339 -13.63 -18.96 4.84
CA GLU A 339 -14.79 -19.72 5.29
C GLU A 339 -15.66 -20.23 4.13
N GLY A 340 -15.40 -19.78 2.89
CA GLY A 340 -16.23 -20.08 1.74
C GLY A 340 -17.63 -19.45 1.81
N SER A 341 -17.87 -18.48 2.70
CA SER A 341 -19.20 -17.89 2.89
C SER A 341 -19.63 -16.99 1.73
N TRP A 342 -18.72 -16.65 0.82
CA TRP A 342 -18.98 -15.91 -0.42
C TRP A 342 -20.01 -16.59 -1.33
N CYS A 343 -20.10 -17.93 -1.30
CA CYS A 343 -21.03 -18.69 -2.13
C CYS A 343 -22.42 -18.86 -1.49
N LEU A 344 -22.56 -18.51 -0.21
CA LEU A 344 -23.83 -18.62 0.50
C LEU A 344 -24.83 -17.56 -0.01
N PRO A 345 -26.14 -17.85 0.00
CA PRO A 345 -27.16 -16.85 -0.26
C PRO A 345 -27.00 -15.66 0.68
N ALA A 346 -27.20 -14.45 0.16
CA ALA A 346 -27.20 -13.27 1.01
C ALA A 346 -28.42 -13.37 1.97
N PRO A 347 -28.27 -12.98 3.24
CA PRO A 347 -29.41 -12.87 4.15
C PRO A 347 -30.55 -12.06 3.54
N GLU A 348 -31.79 -12.42 3.89
CA GLU A 348 -32.96 -11.69 3.43
C GLU A 348 -32.89 -10.22 3.92
N GLY A 349 -33.02 -9.27 2.99
CA GLY A 349 -32.89 -7.85 3.27
C GLY A 349 -31.46 -7.29 3.21
N SER A 350 -30.45 -8.10 2.87
CA SER A 350 -29.09 -7.62 2.61
C SER A 350 -29.07 -6.55 1.51
N ARG A 351 -28.41 -5.43 1.81
CA ARG A 351 -28.25 -4.29 0.90
C ARG A 351 -26.88 -4.31 0.23
N THR A 352 -26.83 -3.81 -1.00
CA THR A 352 -25.60 -3.68 -1.80
C THR A 352 -25.30 -2.24 -2.20
N ASP A 353 -26.17 -1.28 -1.86
CA ASP A 353 -25.93 0.14 -2.01
C ASP A 353 -25.05 0.68 -0.88
N TYR A 354 -23.74 0.53 -1.05
CA TYR A 354 -22.74 0.82 -0.02
C TYR A 354 -22.27 2.27 0.03
N LEU A 355 -22.42 3.02 -1.07
CA LEU A 355 -22.10 4.45 -1.10
C LEU A 355 -23.22 5.21 -0.38
N ILE A 356 -22.90 5.77 0.78
CA ILE A 356 -23.85 6.54 1.57
C ILE A 356 -24.00 7.93 0.94
N PRO A 357 -25.23 8.45 0.76
CA PRO A 357 -25.43 9.78 0.19
C PRO A 357 -24.69 10.86 0.98
N ASN A 358 -24.00 11.76 0.27
CA ASN A 358 -23.36 12.90 0.89
C ASN A 358 -24.43 13.92 1.34
N PRO A 359 -24.61 14.18 2.65
CA PRO A 359 -25.62 15.11 3.14
C PRO A 359 -25.38 16.57 2.71
N ALA A 360 -24.16 16.91 2.23
CA ALA A 360 -23.85 18.22 1.69
C ALA A 360 -24.25 18.39 0.21
N ARG A 361 -24.75 17.34 -0.46
CA ARG A 361 -25.26 17.38 -1.84
C ARG A 361 -26.80 17.43 -1.94
N GLY A 362 -27.50 17.55 -0.80
CA GLY A 362 -28.96 17.57 -0.70
C GLY A 362 -29.57 18.95 -0.52
#